data_AF-A0A2V9UK24-F1
#
_entry.id   AF-A0A2V9UK24-F1
#
_cell.length_a   1.000
_cell.length_b   1.000
_cell.length_c   1.000
_cell.angle_alpha   90.00
_cell.angle_beta   90.00
_cell.angle_gamma   90.00
#
_symmetry.space_group_name_H-M   'P 1'
#
loop_
_entity.id
_entity.type
_entity.pdbx_description
1 polymer ?
#
loop_
_entity_poly.entity_id
_entity_poly.type
_entity_poly.pdbx_seq_one_letter_code
_entity_poly.pdbx_strand_id
1 'polypeptide(L)'
;TRINSFQDNIAQGRPNQWRCRAGARYLYICEDGLVHYCSQQRGYPAVPLEKYTVADIRREFLTEKSCAPHCTVSCVHQVSIFDSWRAPQQATPSGSGAGGLVQIE
;
A
#
# COMPACT_ATOMS: atom_id res chain seq x y z
N THR A 1 6.96 1.67 -20.20
CA THR A 1 6.46 1.99 -18.85
C THR A 1 7.47 2.85 -18.12
N ARG A 2 7.18 4.13 -17.86
CA ARG A 2 8.07 4.95 -17.02
C ARG A 2 7.79 4.62 -15.57
N ILE A 3 8.76 3.98 -14.90
CA ILE A 3 8.63 3.52 -13.51
C ILE A 3 8.40 4.68 -12.53
N ASN A 4 8.80 5.90 -12.90
CA ASN A 4 8.76 7.08 -12.03
C ASN A 4 7.71 8.13 -12.42
N SER A 5 6.80 7.84 -13.36
CA SER A 5 5.82 8.86 -13.81
C SER A 5 4.84 9.32 -12.73
N PHE A 6 4.68 8.55 -11.65
CA PHE A 6 3.81 8.90 -10.53
C PHE A 6 4.33 10.12 -9.74
N GLN A 7 5.64 10.42 -9.82
CA GLN A 7 6.29 11.50 -9.10
C GLN A 7 5.84 12.88 -9.60
N ASP A 8 5.59 13.02 -10.90
CA ASP A 8 5.10 14.28 -11.49
C ASP A 8 3.73 14.66 -10.93
N ASN A 9 2.84 13.67 -10.78
CA ASN A 9 1.53 13.88 -10.15
C ASN A 9 1.67 14.29 -8.68
N ILE A 10 2.56 13.65 -7.93
CA ILE A 10 2.81 14.01 -6.52
C ILE A 10 3.30 15.45 -6.41
N ALA A 11 4.27 15.86 -7.24
CA ALA A 11 4.81 17.21 -7.24
C ALA A 11 3.74 18.27 -7.55
N GLN A 12 2.69 17.89 -8.29
CA GLN A 12 1.55 18.75 -8.63
C GLN A 12 0.36 18.60 -7.66
N GLY A 13 0.48 17.81 -6.59
CA GLY A 13 -0.62 17.51 -5.67
C GLY A 13 -1.76 16.71 -6.29
N ARG A 14 -1.52 16.04 -7.43
CA ARG A 14 -2.53 15.26 -8.17
C ARG A 14 -2.56 13.81 -7.73
N PRO A 15 -3.74 13.16 -7.75
CA PRO A 15 -3.85 11.74 -7.45
C PRO A 15 -3.24 10.87 -8.56
N ASN A 16 -2.75 9.70 -8.19
CA ASN A 16 -2.31 8.65 -9.09
C ASN A 16 -3.36 7.55 -9.20
N GLN A 17 -3.68 7.12 -10.41
CA GLN A 17 -4.49 5.92 -10.65
C GLN A 17 -3.57 4.73 -10.85
N TRP A 18 -3.40 3.92 -9.79
CA TRP A 18 -2.52 2.75 -9.79
C TRP A 18 -3.00 1.74 -8.74
N ARG A 19 -2.38 0.56 -8.72
CA ARG A 19 -2.78 -0.55 -7.85
C ARG A 19 -1.69 -0.82 -6.81
N CYS A 20 -1.94 -0.47 -5.56
CA CYS A 20 -0.96 -0.64 -4.48
C CYS A 20 -0.91 -2.11 -4.01
N ARG A 21 0.21 -2.81 -4.27
CA ARG A 21 0.42 -4.21 -3.84
C ARG A 21 1.14 -4.34 -2.48
N ALA A 22 1.07 -3.31 -1.64
CA ALA A 22 1.43 -3.40 -0.24
C ALA A 22 0.65 -4.53 0.45
N GLY A 23 1.34 -5.31 1.27
CA GLY A 23 0.80 -6.52 1.92
C GLY A 23 0.80 -7.77 1.03
N ALA A 24 1.13 -7.67 -0.26
CA ALA A 24 1.16 -8.83 -1.17
C ALA A 24 2.51 -9.01 -1.88
N ARG A 25 3.00 -7.97 -2.56
CA ARG A 25 4.33 -7.97 -3.23
C ARG A 25 5.38 -7.17 -2.49
N TYR A 26 4.93 -6.27 -1.63
CA TYR A 26 5.76 -5.45 -0.78
C TYR A 26 5.29 -5.66 0.65
N LEU A 27 6.14 -6.23 1.48
CA LEU A 27 5.90 -6.38 2.92
C LEU A 27 6.84 -5.45 3.65
N TYR A 28 6.31 -4.67 4.57
CA TYR A 28 7.10 -3.92 5.53
C TYR A 28 6.99 -4.60 6.88
N ILE A 29 8.13 -4.98 7.46
CA ILE A 29 8.19 -5.67 8.75
C ILE A 29 8.83 -4.72 9.76
N CYS A 30 8.15 -4.47 10.87
CA CYS A 30 8.68 -3.61 11.94
C CYS A 30 9.62 -4.38 12.89
N GLU A 31 10.18 -3.65 13.85
CA GLU A 31 11.06 -4.14 14.92
C GLU A 31 10.44 -5.26 15.77
N ASP A 32 9.11 -5.29 15.90
CA ASP A 32 8.37 -6.31 16.65
C ASP A 32 8.03 -7.55 15.81
N GLY A 33 8.50 -7.62 14.55
CA GLY A 33 8.20 -8.72 13.63
C GLY A 33 6.79 -8.68 13.04
N LEU A 34 6.08 -7.54 13.11
CA LEU A 34 4.74 -7.38 12.55
C LEU A 34 4.78 -6.91 11.10
N VAL A 35 3.93 -7.51 10.26
CA VAL A 35 3.72 -7.12 8.86
C VAL A 35 2.74 -5.97 8.77
N HIS A 36 3.17 -4.89 8.12
CA HIS A 36 2.37 -3.73 7.76
C HIS A 36 2.34 -3.55 6.24
N TYR A 37 1.47 -2.66 5.75
CA TYR A 37 1.46 -2.28 4.34
C TYR A 37 2.77 -1.63 3.90
N CYS A 38 3.21 -0.59 4.60
CA CYS A 38 4.47 0.12 4.33
C CYS A 38 4.87 0.98 5.54
N SER A 39 6.01 1.66 5.46
CA SER A 39 6.49 2.56 6.51
C SER A 39 5.52 3.70 6.85
N GLN A 40 4.72 4.16 5.87
CA GLN A 40 3.73 5.24 6.06
C GLN A 40 2.39 4.75 6.60
N GLN A 41 2.16 3.44 6.58
CA GLN A 41 0.90 2.80 7.00
C GLN A 41 1.24 1.64 7.95
N ARG A 42 1.90 1.99 9.06
CA ARG A 42 2.09 1.09 10.20
C ARG A 42 0.76 0.89 10.93
N GLY A 43 0.62 -0.22 11.63
CA GLY A 43 -0.59 -0.55 12.41
C GLY A 43 -1.64 -1.39 11.69
N TYR A 44 -1.56 -1.54 10.37
CA TYR A 44 -2.40 -2.50 9.62
C TYR A 44 -1.58 -3.24 8.54
N PRO A 45 -1.75 -4.56 8.37
CA PRO A 45 -2.61 -5.45 9.15
C PRO A 45 -2.01 -5.81 10.53
N ALA A 46 -0.75 -5.48 10.80
CA ALA A 46 -0.04 -5.74 12.06
C ALA A 46 -0.08 -7.21 12.48
N VAL A 47 0.04 -8.10 11.48
CA VAL A 47 0.04 -9.55 11.69
C VAL A 47 1.48 -10.01 11.87
N PRO A 48 1.81 -10.82 12.89
CA PRO A 48 3.15 -11.38 13.04
C PRO A 48 3.61 -12.11 11.78
N LEU A 49 4.86 -11.91 11.36
CA LEU A 49 5.40 -12.47 10.11
C LEU A 49 5.22 -13.99 10.04
N GLU A 50 5.42 -14.69 11.15
CA GLU A 50 5.25 -16.15 11.24
C GLU A 50 3.80 -16.62 11.08
N LYS A 51 2.83 -15.71 11.21
CA LYS A 51 1.40 -15.96 11.01
C LYS A 51 0.86 -15.37 9.71
N TYR A 52 1.68 -14.67 8.93
CA TYR A 52 1.25 -14.04 7.69
C TYR A 52 1.10 -15.08 6.58
N THR A 53 -0.14 -15.34 6.17
CA THR A 53 -0.47 -16.47 5.30
C THR A 53 -0.58 -16.08 3.84
N VAL A 54 -0.65 -17.08 2.96
CA VAL A 54 -1.00 -16.88 1.54
C VAL A 54 -2.42 -16.30 1.40
N ALA A 55 -3.33 -16.56 2.35
CA ALA A 55 -4.65 -15.95 2.34
C ALA A 55 -4.56 -14.44 2.58
N ASP A 56 -3.68 -13.99 3.48
CA ASP A 56 -3.40 -12.56 3.68
C ASP A 56 -2.82 -11.93 2.41
N ILE A 57 -1.81 -12.56 1.80
CA ILE A 57 -1.23 -12.09 0.52
C ILE A 57 -2.32 -11.94 -0.55
N ARG A 58 -3.24 -12.91 -0.69
CA ARG A 58 -4.32 -12.85 -1.68
C ARG A 58 -5.32 -11.75 -1.37
N ARG A 59 -5.70 -11.59 -0.10
CA ARG A 59 -6.57 -10.49 0.36
C ARG A 59 -5.93 -9.16 0.02
N GLU A 60 -4.70 -8.93 0.47
CA GLU A 60 -4.02 -7.66 0.24
C GLU A 60 -3.63 -7.44 -1.22
N PHE A 61 -3.53 -8.47 -2.04
CA PHE A 61 -3.38 -8.27 -3.47
C PHE A 61 -4.62 -7.59 -4.05
N LEU A 62 -5.81 -8.05 -3.67
CA LEU A 62 -7.10 -7.59 -4.20
C LEU A 62 -7.62 -6.32 -3.52
N THR A 63 -7.27 -6.05 -2.27
CA THR A 63 -7.76 -4.88 -1.52
C THR A 63 -7.18 -3.57 -2.04
N GLU A 64 -8.02 -2.59 -2.37
CA GLU A 64 -7.60 -1.21 -2.68
C GLU A 64 -7.28 -0.43 -1.40
N LYS A 65 -6.16 0.31 -1.40
CA LYS A 65 -5.70 1.07 -0.22
C LYS A 65 -6.16 2.51 -0.37
N SER A 66 -6.85 3.04 0.64
CA SER A 66 -7.34 4.42 0.65
C SER A 66 -6.21 5.46 0.49
N CYS A 67 -5.00 5.16 0.95
CA CYS A 67 -3.84 6.04 0.80
C CYS A 67 -3.21 6.00 -0.60
N ALA A 68 -3.60 5.07 -1.49
CA ALA A 68 -2.94 4.85 -2.77
C ALA A 68 -2.92 6.09 -3.69
N PRO A 69 -4.02 6.87 -3.85
CA PRO A 69 -4.03 8.01 -4.77
C PRO A 69 -2.93 9.04 -4.50
N HIS A 70 -2.55 9.24 -3.23
CA HIS A 70 -1.54 10.23 -2.82
C HIS A 70 -0.27 9.60 -2.23
N CYS A 71 -0.04 8.31 -2.50
CA CYS A 71 1.12 7.60 -1.96
C CYS A 71 2.44 8.13 -2.52
N THR A 72 3.38 8.49 -1.63
CA THR A 72 4.73 8.98 -1.98
C THR A 72 5.82 7.90 -1.93
N VAL A 73 5.47 6.68 -1.54
CA VAL A 73 6.45 5.62 -1.28
C VAL A 73 6.89 4.96 -2.59
N SER A 74 8.05 5.36 -3.11
CA SER A 74 8.57 4.85 -4.38
C SER A 74 8.69 3.32 -4.41
N CYS A 75 9.19 2.69 -3.34
CA CYS A 75 9.40 1.24 -3.29
C CYS A 75 8.16 0.45 -3.67
N VAL A 76 6.99 0.80 -3.12
CA VAL A 76 5.73 0.08 -3.41
C VAL A 76 5.19 0.41 -4.80
N HIS A 77 5.37 1.64 -5.31
CA HIS A 77 5.02 1.99 -6.69
C HIS A 77 5.79 1.11 -7.68
N GLN A 78 7.11 1.07 -7.53
CA GLN A 78 8.00 0.38 -8.46
C GLN A 78 7.73 -1.13 -8.51
N VAL A 79 7.59 -1.79 -7.35
CA VAL A 79 7.28 -3.23 -7.31
C VAL A 79 5.86 -3.56 -7.78
N SER A 80 4.89 -2.66 -7.55
CA SER A 80 3.50 -2.89 -7.95
C SER A 80 3.30 -2.77 -9.47
N ILE A 81 4.15 -2.01 -10.17
CA ILE A 81 4.08 -1.85 -11.63
C ILE A 81 4.17 -3.20 -12.35
N PHE A 82 4.99 -4.13 -11.86
CA PHE A 82 5.15 -5.46 -12.48
C PHE A 82 3.88 -6.32 -12.40
N ASP A 83 2.96 -5.99 -11.50
CA ASP A 83 1.65 -6.65 -11.34
C ASP A 83 0.48 -5.80 -11.86
N SER A 84 0.76 -4.70 -12.58
CA SER A 84 -0.28 -3.83 -13.15
C SER A 84 -1.16 -4.55 -14.18
N TRP A 85 -0.62 -5.53 -14.91
CA TRP A 85 -1.35 -6.33 -15.90
C TRP A 85 -2.22 -7.43 -15.28
N ARG A 86 -2.02 -7.76 -13.99
CA ARG A 86 -2.81 -8.78 -13.27
C ARG A 86 -4.19 -8.20 -12.85
N ALA A 87 -4.91 -8.92 -11.99
CA ALA A 87 -6.28 -8.56 -11.59
C ALA A 87 -6.39 -7.14 -10.99
N PRO A 88 -7.54 -6.45 -11.21
CA PRO A 88 -7.84 -5.18 -10.56
C PRO A 88 -7.96 -5.32 -9.05
N GLN A 89 -7.93 -4.18 -8.35
CA GLN A 89 -8.26 -4.13 -6.92
C GLN A 89 -9.74 -3.85 -6.74
N GLN A 90 -10.29 -4.35 -5.63
CA GLN A 90 -11.64 -4.11 -5.19
C GLN A 90 -11.61 -3.00 -4.15
N ALA A 91 -12.52 -2.04 -4.29
CA ALA A 91 -12.68 -0.97 -3.31
C ALA A 91 -12.90 -1.57 -1.93
N THR A 92 -12.11 -1.15 -0.95
CA THR A 92 -12.39 -1.49 0.45
C THR A 92 -13.69 -0.78 0.83
N PRO A 93 -14.72 -1.49 1.32
CA PRO A 93 -15.92 -0.83 1.82
C PRO A 93 -15.50 0.18 2.89
N SER A 94 -15.92 1.43 2.73
CA SER A 94 -15.47 2.55 3.54
C SER A 94 -15.81 2.35 5.02
N GLY A 95 -14.90 1.73 5.77
CA GLY A 95 -14.92 1.76 7.23
C GLY A 95 -14.63 3.18 7.68
N SER A 96 -15.62 3.82 8.28
CA SER A 96 -15.55 5.17 8.86
C SER A 96 -14.53 5.19 10.00
N GLY A 97 -13.27 5.44 9.67
CA GLY A 97 -12.18 5.51 10.64
C GLY A 97 -11.20 6.60 10.23
N ALA A 98 -11.59 7.85 10.49
CA ALA A 98 -10.69 8.99 10.45
C ALA A 98 -9.65 8.84 11.57
N GLY A 99 -8.59 8.08 11.32
CA GLY A 99 -7.36 8.09 12.12
C GLY A 99 -6.41 9.10 11.48
N GLY A 100 -6.32 10.29 12.05
CA GLY A 100 -5.54 11.41 11.56
C GLY A 100 -4.09 11.04 11.25
N LEU A 101 -3.59 11.58 10.15
CA LEU A 101 -2.15 11.64 9.85
C LEU A 101 -1.45 12.31 11.04
N VAL A 102 -0.56 11.58 11.72
CA VAL A 102 0.28 12.13 12.79
C VAL A 102 1.14 13.25 12.17
N GLN A 103 0.88 14.49 12.57
CA GLN A 103 1.76 15.62 12.29
C GLN A 103 2.88 15.60 13.32
N ILE A 104 4.14 15.60 12.86
CA ILE A 104 5.32 15.77 13.70
C ILE A 104 5.69 17.25 13.61
N GLU A 105 5.59 17.98 14.72
CA GLU A 105 6.30 19.25 14.92
C GLU A 105 7.77 19.00 15.24
#